data_AF-A0A1Z9T8Q6-F1
#
_entry.id   AF-A0A1Z9T8Q6-F1
#
_cell.length_a   1.000
_cell.length_b   1.000
_cell.length_c   1.000
_cell.angle_alpha   90.00
_cell.angle_beta   90.00
_cell.angle_gamma   90.00
#
_symmetry.space_group_name_H-M   'P 1'
#
loop_
_entity.id
_entity.type
_entity.pdbx_description
1 polymer ?
#
loop_
_entity_poly.entity_id
_entity_poly.type
_entity_poly.pdbx_seq_one_letter_code
_entity_poly.pdbx_strand_id
1 'polypeptide(L)'
;MENQMKPFTLLLTFSLMLSIAHAEKKNPPKNDDTVEEALSTAGKKHFPEDFKFDEIGTIEHEETYFHAFVGYPKDGNYRVLIFDNSPAYLGFYAVEYEPVDYEESTVLLDDGAEGFFNLRLGKDGPLDKIMIDGIATPFVKNENLTQVSKQMTATETKPTIAYREWTLRAKGREIPVTAIFVKKTGSKVYLKDQKRGITKDFSVSMLSKEDIEYLREIDAL
;
A
#
# COMPACT_ATOMS: atom_id res chain seq x y z
N MET A 1 -62.67 36.31 -2.69
CA MET A 1 -62.72 34.85 -2.86
C MET A 1 -61.62 34.45 -3.81
N GLU A 2 -60.79 33.53 -3.33
CA GLU A 2 -59.63 32.91 -3.99
C GLU A 2 -59.92 32.43 -5.41
N ASN A 3 -58.90 32.50 -6.29
CA ASN A 3 -58.26 31.25 -6.66
C ASN A 3 -56.82 31.46 -7.13
N GLN A 4 -55.92 30.76 -6.45
CA GLN A 4 -54.48 30.77 -6.64
C GLN A 4 -54.08 29.97 -7.89
N MET A 5 -53.28 30.56 -8.77
CA MET A 5 -52.46 29.83 -9.73
C MET A 5 -50.99 30.04 -9.36
N LYS A 6 -50.39 29.06 -8.68
CA LYS A 6 -48.94 28.95 -8.52
C LYS A 6 -48.38 28.17 -9.70
N PRO A 7 -47.41 28.69 -10.47
CA PRO A 7 -46.60 27.84 -11.34
C PRO A 7 -45.65 27.01 -10.47
N PHE A 8 -45.87 25.71 -10.43
CA PHE A 8 -45.00 24.74 -9.78
C PHE A 8 -43.80 24.49 -10.69
N THR A 9 -42.77 25.33 -10.62
CA THR A 9 -41.50 25.08 -11.29
C THR A 9 -40.73 24.04 -10.48
N LEU A 10 -40.90 22.77 -10.84
CA LEU A 10 -40.09 21.67 -10.33
C LEU A 10 -38.67 21.78 -10.93
N LEU A 11 -37.79 22.50 -10.23
CA LEU A 11 -36.37 22.55 -10.57
C LEU A 11 -35.73 21.24 -10.08
N LEU A 12 -35.75 20.21 -10.93
CA LEU A 12 -35.05 18.95 -10.68
C LEU A 12 -33.55 19.16 -10.94
N THR A 13 -32.82 19.69 -9.96
CA THR A 13 -31.36 19.72 -9.98
C THR A 13 -30.84 18.30 -9.78
N PHE A 14 -30.64 17.58 -10.87
CA PHE A 14 -29.91 16.33 -10.91
C PHE A 14 -28.42 16.66 -10.73
N SER A 15 -28.00 16.82 -9.47
CA SER A 15 -26.58 16.97 -9.12
C SER A 15 -25.93 15.60 -9.27
N LEU A 16 -25.51 15.26 -10.49
CA LEU A 16 -24.53 14.20 -10.75
C LEU A 16 -23.25 14.58 -10.01
N MET A 17 -23.13 14.13 -8.77
CA MET A 17 -21.83 13.95 -8.15
C MET A 17 -21.13 12.89 -9.02
N LEU A 18 -20.30 13.35 -9.96
CA LEU A 18 -19.28 12.47 -10.51
C LEU A 18 -18.37 12.10 -9.34
N SER A 19 -18.63 10.95 -8.73
CA SER A 19 -17.62 10.22 -7.97
C SER A 19 -16.53 9.90 -8.98
N ILE A 20 -15.53 10.77 -9.07
CA ILE A 20 -14.28 10.43 -9.73
C ILE A 20 -13.68 9.35 -8.83
N ALA A 21 -13.96 8.09 -9.14
CA ALA A 21 -13.30 6.93 -8.55
C ALA A 21 -11.80 7.14 -8.80
N HIS A 22 -11.10 7.64 -7.79
CA HIS A 22 -9.66 7.77 -7.83
C HIS A 22 -9.14 6.38 -7.51
N ALA A 23 -9.00 5.54 -8.54
CA ALA A 23 -8.24 4.32 -8.41
C ALA A 23 -6.88 4.69 -7.79
N GLU A 24 -6.52 4.03 -6.70
CA GLU A 24 -5.28 4.32 -6.00
C GLU A 24 -4.07 4.20 -6.96
N LYS A 25 -2.93 4.76 -6.58
CA LYS A 25 -1.71 4.47 -7.34
C LYS A 25 -1.21 3.09 -6.92
N LYS A 26 -0.93 2.22 -7.89
CA LYS A 26 -0.23 0.93 -7.66
C LYS A 26 1.07 1.17 -6.86
N ASN A 27 1.27 0.40 -5.80
CA ASN A 27 2.41 0.53 -4.91
C ASN A 27 2.91 -0.86 -4.46
N PRO A 28 3.51 -1.65 -5.37
CA PRO A 28 4.06 -2.97 -5.03
C PRO A 28 5.28 -2.87 -4.12
N PRO A 29 5.70 -4.00 -3.50
CA PRO A 29 7.05 -4.13 -2.95
C PRO A 29 8.11 -3.68 -3.95
N LYS A 30 9.17 -3.00 -3.47
CA LYS A 30 10.10 -2.28 -4.35
C LYS A 30 11.05 -3.21 -5.09
N ASN A 31 11.41 -4.33 -4.45
CA ASN A 31 12.37 -5.32 -4.91
C ASN A 31 12.28 -6.59 -4.05
N ASP A 32 13.01 -7.63 -4.46
CA ASP A 32 13.03 -8.91 -3.77
C ASP A 32 13.52 -8.79 -2.32
N ASP A 33 14.49 -7.91 -2.03
CA ASP A 33 14.98 -7.67 -0.67
C ASP A 33 13.83 -7.24 0.28
N THR A 34 12.93 -6.37 -0.18
CA THR A 34 11.76 -5.94 0.63
C THR A 34 10.76 -7.07 0.84
N VAL A 35 10.62 -7.98 -0.12
CA VAL A 35 9.74 -9.15 0.01
C VAL A 35 10.36 -10.13 1.00
N GLU A 36 11.64 -10.46 0.84
CA GLU A 36 12.39 -11.36 1.73
C GLU A 36 12.39 -10.86 3.18
N GLU A 37 12.62 -9.56 3.40
CA GLU A 37 12.56 -8.96 4.73
C GLU A 37 11.17 -9.10 5.37
N ALA A 38 10.10 -8.83 4.61
CA ALA A 38 8.73 -8.96 5.08
C ALA A 38 8.38 -10.43 5.43
N LEU A 39 8.78 -11.38 4.59
CA LEU A 39 8.56 -12.81 4.82
C LEU A 39 9.38 -13.31 6.03
N SER A 40 10.63 -12.90 6.14
CA SER A 40 11.53 -13.22 7.26
C SER A 40 10.97 -12.69 8.58
N THR A 41 10.45 -11.46 8.56
CA THR A 41 9.81 -10.82 9.72
C THR A 41 8.54 -11.55 10.14
N ALA A 42 7.76 -12.06 9.18
CA ALA A 42 6.60 -12.91 9.48
C ALA A 42 6.98 -14.28 10.06
N GLY A 43 8.26 -14.67 9.96
CA GLY A 43 8.86 -15.82 10.64
C GLY A 43 8.90 -17.09 9.80
N LYS A 44 9.50 -18.15 10.36
CA LYS A 44 9.81 -19.42 9.65
C LYS A 44 8.62 -20.07 8.95
N LYS A 45 7.40 -19.85 9.44
CA LYS A 45 6.19 -20.36 8.79
C LYS A 45 5.97 -19.72 7.42
N HIS A 46 6.35 -18.46 7.25
CA HIS A 46 6.20 -17.66 6.03
C HIS A 46 7.45 -17.73 5.16
N PHE A 47 8.63 -17.78 5.78
CA PHE A 47 9.93 -17.89 5.11
C PHE A 47 10.73 -19.10 5.65
N PRO A 48 10.44 -20.32 5.18
CA PRO A 48 11.21 -21.51 5.55
C PRO A 48 12.62 -21.48 4.92
N GLU A 49 13.48 -22.42 5.32
CA GLU A 49 14.82 -22.54 4.73
C GLU A 49 14.75 -22.86 3.23
N ASP A 50 15.68 -22.28 2.46
CA ASP A 50 15.77 -22.42 1.01
C ASP A 50 14.51 -22.03 0.23
N PHE A 51 13.70 -21.13 0.80
CA PHE A 51 12.50 -20.60 0.16
C PHE A 51 12.86 -19.64 -0.97
N LYS A 52 12.23 -19.83 -2.12
CA LYS A 52 12.30 -18.89 -3.26
C LYS A 52 10.94 -18.30 -3.51
N PHE A 53 10.89 -17.17 -4.17
CA PHE A 53 9.65 -16.57 -4.63
C PHE A 53 9.88 -15.82 -5.94
N ASP A 54 8.81 -15.67 -6.73
CA ASP A 54 8.77 -14.88 -7.95
C ASP A 54 7.49 -14.03 -7.98
N GLU A 55 7.52 -12.90 -8.68
CA GLU A 55 6.34 -12.02 -8.84
C GLU A 55 5.30 -12.67 -9.75
N ILE A 56 4.04 -12.68 -9.31
CA ILE A 56 2.88 -12.99 -10.18
C ILE A 56 2.38 -11.68 -10.81
N GLY A 57 2.09 -10.68 -9.96
CA GLY A 57 1.80 -9.32 -10.41
C GLY A 57 0.83 -8.55 -9.52
N THR A 58 0.24 -7.49 -10.08
CA THR A 58 -0.60 -6.53 -9.34
C THR A 58 -2.08 -6.69 -9.70
N ILE A 59 -2.84 -7.24 -8.77
CA ILE A 59 -4.26 -7.52 -8.85
C ILE A 59 -5.04 -6.23 -8.58
N GLU A 60 -5.86 -5.81 -9.54
CA GLU A 60 -6.85 -4.75 -9.32
C GLU A 60 -8.03 -5.30 -8.52
N HIS A 61 -8.44 -4.56 -7.48
CA HIS A 61 -9.54 -4.98 -6.60
C HIS A 61 -10.32 -3.75 -6.10
N GLU A 62 -11.54 -3.59 -6.59
CA GLU A 62 -12.39 -2.43 -6.30
C GLU A 62 -11.66 -1.11 -6.59
N GLU A 63 -11.40 -0.28 -5.57
CA GLU A 63 -10.69 1.01 -5.70
C GLU A 63 -9.20 0.92 -5.31
N THR A 64 -8.67 -0.29 -5.03
CA THR A 64 -7.29 -0.53 -4.58
C THR A 64 -6.60 -1.66 -5.36
N TYR A 65 -5.41 -2.06 -4.90
CA TYR A 65 -4.61 -3.12 -5.50
C TYR A 65 -4.07 -4.07 -4.44
N PHE A 66 -3.84 -5.31 -4.86
CA PHE A 66 -3.05 -6.28 -4.12
C PHE A 66 -1.89 -6.74 -4.99
N HIS A 67 -0.81 -7.19 -4.37
CA HIS A 67 0.37 -7.68 -5.08
C HIS A 67 0.61 -9.14 -4.68
N ALA A 68 0.68 -10.00 -5.68
CA ALA A 68 0.81 -11.44 -5.50
C ALA A 68 2.19 -11.92 -5.95
N PHE A 69 2.74 -12.83 -5.15
CA PHE A 69 3.97 -13.55 -5.45
C PHE A 69 3.71 -15.04 -5.28
N VAL A 70 4.39 -15.85 -6.08
CA VAL A 70 4.44 -17.31 -5.90
C VAL A 70 5.66 -17.63 -5.05
N GLY A 71 5.49 -18.49 -4.06
CA GLY A 71 6.56 -18.99 -3.22
C GLY A 71 6.77 -20.49 -3.42
N TYR A 72 8.03 -20.91 -3.44
CA TYR A 72 8.49 -22.27 -3.72
C TYR A 72 9.19 -22.88 -2.49
N PRO A 73 8.43 -23.35 -1.48
CA PRO A 73 9.00 -24.15 -0.41
C PRO A 73 9.46 -25.53 -0.93
N LYS A 74 10.41 -26.16 -0.22
CA LYS A 74 10.90 -27.51 -0.55
C LYS A 74 9.89 -28.64 -0.33
N ASP A 75 8.76 -28.36 0.31
CA ASP A 75 7.73 -29.37 0.65
C ASP A 75 6.86 -29.80 -0.55
N GLY A 76 7.02 -29.14 -1.70
CA GLY A 76 6.37 -29.52 -2.96
C GLY A 76 5.06 -28.81 -3.25
N ASN A 77 4.53 -28.02 -2.31
CA ASN A 77 3.37 -27.15 -2.55
C ASN A 77 3.82 -25.74 -2.93
N TYR A 78 2.96 -24.97 -3.58
CA TYR A 78 3.19 -23.55 -3.84
C TYR A 78 2.58 -22.69 -2.73
N ARG A 79 3.07 -21.47 -2.60
CA ARG A 79 2.46 -20.44 -1.74
C ARG A 79 2.05 -19.24 -2.56
N VAL A 80 0.78 -18.86 -2.48
CA VAL A 80 0.31 -17.58 -3.02
C VAL A 80 0.47 -16.55 -1.91
N LEU A 81 1.53 -15.76 -1.99
CA LEU A 81 1.87 -14.69 -1.06
C LEU A 81 1.11 -13.42 -1.45
N ILE A 82 0.43 -12.77 -0.50
CA ILE A 82 -0.35 -11.56 -0.77
C ILE A 82 0.17 -10.37 0.02
N PHE A 83 0.35 -9.25 -0.68
CA PHE A 83 0.64 -7.93 -0.13
C PHE A 83 -0.51 -6.97 -0.45
N ASP A 84 -0.79 -6.01 0.44
CA ASP A 84 -1.69 -4.89 0.14
C ASP A 84 -0.96 -3.76 -0.63
N ASN A 85 -1.71 -2.73 -1.04
CA ASN A 85 -1.18 -1.53 -1.72
C ASN A 85 -0.32 -0.63 -0.79
N SER A 86 -0.10 -1.00 0.47
CA SER A 86 0.79 -0.34 1.45
C SER A 86 2.12 -1.10 1.65
N PRO A 87 2.62 -1.67 0.56
CA PRO A 87 3.29 -2.98 0.43
C PRO A 87 3.45 -3.79 1.72
N ALA A 88 2.36 -4.03 2.46
CA ALA A 88 2.40 -4.80 3.69
C ALA A 88 2.07 -6.28 3.43
N TYR A 89 2.92 -7.19 3.94
CA TYR A 89 2.74 -8.62 3.75
C TYR A 89 1.60 -9.18 4.61
N LEU A 90 0.51 -9.61 3.97
CA LEU A 90 -0.71 -10.06 4.66
C LEU A 90 -0.65 -11.52 5.09
N GLY A 91 0.02 -12.38 4.29
CA GLY A 91 0.03 -13.82 4.51
C GLY A 91 0.05 -14.62 3.22
N PHE A 92 -0.31 -15.91 3.30
CA PHE A 92 -0.33 -16.79 2.13
C PHE A 92 -1.41 -17.88 2.17
N TYR A 93 -1.75 -18.41 1.00
CA TYR A 93 -2.42 -19.71 0.86
C TYR A 93 -1.40 -20.76 0.41
N ALA A 94 -1.41 -21.94 1.04
CA ALA A 94 -0.67 -23.10 0.54
C ALA A 94 -1.55 -23.83 -0.47
N VAL A 95 -1.08 -23.98 -1.70
CA VAL A 95 -1.85 -24.55 -2.81
C VAL A 95 -1.03 -25.62 -3.54
N GLU A 96 -1.71 -26.64 -4.06
CA GLU A 96 -1.07 -27.72 -4.82
C GLU A 96 -0.81 -27.32 -6.28
N TYR A 97 -1.55 -26.33 -6.78
CA TYR A 97 -1.54 -25.86 -8.16
C TYR A 97 -0.66 -24.62 -8.31
N GLU A 98 0.12 -24.55 -9.40
CA GLU A 98 1.03 -23.44 -9.64
C GLU A 98 0.28 -22.13 -9.92
N PRO A 99 0.55 -21.03 -9.21
CA PRO A 99 0.03 -19.72 -9.56
C PRO A 99 0.76 -19.20 -10.80
N VAL A 100 0.03 -18.94 -11.88
CA VAL A 100 0.62 -18.63 -13.20
C VAL A 100 0.24 -17.25 -13.74
N ASP A 101 -0.89 -16.69 -13.32
CA ASP A 101 -1.37 -15.38 -13.79
C ASP A 101 -2.39 -14.77 -12.80
N TYR A 102 -2.97 -13.63 -13.14
CA TYR A 102 -4.00 -12.95 -12.36
C TYR A 102 -5.01 -12.21 -13.24
N GLU A 103 -6.23 -12.08 -12.71
CA GLU A 103 -7.31 -11.25 -13.26
C GLU A 103 -7.80 -10.27 -12.19
N GLU A 104 -8.85 -9.49 -12.49
CA GLU A 104 -9.50 -8.65 -11.51
C GLU A 104 -9.90 -9.49 -10.27
N SER A 105 -9.43 -9.05 -9.10
CA SER A 105 -9.68 -9.68 -7.80
C SER A 105 -9.29 -11.15 -7.68
N THR A 106 -8.48 -11.71 -8.59
CA THR A 106 -8.26 -13.17 -8.67
C THR A 106 -6.83 -13.52 -9.06
N VAL A 107 -6.24 -14.53 -8.41
CA VAL A 107 -5.03 -15.23 -8.87
C VAL A 107 -5.44 -16.52 -9.57
N LEU A 108 -4.86 -16.78 -10.75
CA LEU A 108 -5.11 -17.97 -11.56
C LEU A 108 -4.09 -19.05 -11.24
N LEU A 109 -4.57 -20.25 -10.91
CA LEU A 109 -3.75 -21.43 -10.65
C LEU A 109 -3.90 -22.43 -11.79
N ASP A 110 -2.79 -22.96 -12.31
CA ASP A 110 -2.77 -23.96 -13.37
C ASP A 110 -3.43 -25.27 -12.91
N ASP A 111 -4.53 -25.67 -13.55
CA ASP A 111 -5.25 -26.90 -13.22
C ASP A 111 -4.60 -28.17 -13.83
N GLY A 112 -3.51 -28.01 -14.60
CA GLY A 112 -2.82 -29.09 -15.30
C GLY A 112 -3.52 -29.54 -16.58
N ALA A 113 -4.54 -28.81 -17.05
CA ALA A 113 -5.32 -29.06 -18.26
C ALA A 113 -5.42 -27.78 -19.12
N GLU A 114 -6.62 -27.44 -19.62
CA GLU A 114 -6.87 -26.24 -20.44
C GLU A 114 -7.49 -25.09 -19.63
N GLY A 115 -7.60 -25.23 -18.29
CA GLY A 115 -8.32 -24.30 -17.42
C GLY A 115 -7.49 -23.74 -16.27
N PHE A 116 -8.16 -23.00 -15.39
CA PHE A 116 -7.55 -22.44 -14.18
C PHE A 116 -8.48 -22.61 -12.97
N PHE A 117 -7.88 -22.87 -11.81
CA PHE A 117 -8.55 -22.63 -10.54
C PHE A 117 -8.41 -21.17 -10.12
N ASN A 118 -9.49 -20.61 -9.56
CA ASN A 118 -9.56 -19.21 -9.19
C ASN A 118 -9.37 -19.02 -7.69
N LEU A 119 -8.28 -18.37 -7.30
CA LEU A 119 -8.09 -17.86 -5.95
C LEU A 119 -8.61 -16.43 -5.86
N ARG A 120 -9.85 -16.28 -5.38
CA ARG A 120 -10.54 -14.98 -5.32
C ARG A 120 -10.26 -14.24 -4.03
N LEU A 121 -9.99 -12.94 -4.14
CA LEU A 121 -10.02 -12.02 -3.03
C LEU A 121 -11.48 -11.75 -2.62
N GLY A 122 -11.71 -11.66 -1.32
CA GLY A 122 -12.95 -11.14 -0.75
C GLY A 122 -12.94 -9.62 -0.79
N LYS A 123 -14.06 -9.01 -0.39
CA LYS A 123 -14.27 -7.55 -0.41
C LYS A 123 -13.13 -6.72 0.21
N ASP A 124 -12.54 -7.22 1.29
CA ASP A 124 -11.50 -6.50 2.03
C ASP A 124 -10.10 -7.14 1.82
N GLY A 125 -9.93 -7.95 0.76
CA GLY A 125 -8.71 -8.71 0.49
C GLY A 125 -8.83 -10.22 0.75
N PRO A 126 -7.74 -10.92 1.14
CA PRO A 126 -7.74 -12.38 1.29
C PRO A 126 -8.82 -12.88 2.25
N LEU A 127 -9.61 -13.87 1.80
CA LEU A 127 -10.59 -14.56 2.64
C LEU A 127 -9.90 -15.49 3.63
N ASP A 128 -10.41 -15.61 4.86
CA ASP A 128 -9.85 -16.53 5.87
C ASP A 128 -9.71 -17.99 5.38
N LYS A 129 -10.55 -18.38 4.41
CA LYS A 129 -10.55 -19.69 3.78
C LYS A 129 -11.20 -19.60 2.40
N ILE A 130 -10.66 -20.36 1.45
CA ILE A 130 -11.17 -20.50 0.08
C ILE A 130 -11.34 -21.98 -0.27
N MET A 131 -12.10 -22.26 -1.33
CA MET A 131 -12.25 -23.60 -1.88
C MET A 131 -11.49 -23.67 -3.21
N ILE A 132 -10.52 -24.58 -3.31
CA ILE A 132 -9.77 -24.86 -4.54
C ILE A 132 -9.93 -26.36 -4.80
N ASP A 133 -10.48 -26.73 -5.95
CA ASP A 133 -10.81 -28.12 -6.30
C ASP A 133 -11.56 -28.91 -5.18
N GLY A 134 -12.49 -28.26 -4.49
CA GLY A 134 -13.22 -28.87 -3.37
C GLY A 134 -12.41 -29.05 -2.08
N ILE A 135 -11.13 -28.67 -2.07
CA ILE A 135 -10.28 -28.62 -0.89
C ILE A 135 -10.41 -27.25 -0.22
N ALA A 136 -10.64 -27.27 1.10
CA ALA A 136 -10.75 -26.06 1.89
C ALA A 136 -9.36 -25.55 2.30
N THR A 137 -8.91 -24.48 1.67
CA THR A 137 -7.56 -23.92 1.85
C THR A 137 -7.61 -22.70 2.78
N PRO A 138 -7.04 -22.77 3.99
CA PRO A 138 -7.02 -21.65 4.92
C PRO A 138 -5.97 -20.61 4.54
N PHE A 139 -6.26 -19.34 4.83
CA PHE A 139 -5.28 -18.27 4.75
C PHE A 139 -4.37 -18.27 5.98
N VAL A 140 -3.07 -18.37 5.76
CA VAL A 140 -2.06 -18.26 6.80
C VAL A 140 -1.69 -16.79 6.95
N LYS A 141 -2.35 -16.13 7.91
CA LYS A 141 -2.13 -14.72 8.22
C LYS A 141 -0.74 -14.46 8.79
N ASN A 142 -0.15 -13.33 8.40
CA ASN A 142 1.02 -12.77 9.07
C ASN A 142 0.59 -12.16 10.42
N GLU A 143 0.68 -12.93 11.49
CA GLU A 143 0.34 -12.45 12.85
C GLU A 143 1.25 -11.31 13.32
N ASN A 144 2.47 -11.22 12.77
CA ASN A 144 3.41 -10.16 13.08
C ASN A 144 3.00 -8.83 12.42
N LEU A 145 2.13 -8.84 11.41
CA LEU A 145 1.49 -7.61 10.90
C LEU A 145 0.68 -6.93 12.02
N THR A 146 -0.05 -7.73 12.80
CA THR A 146 -0.84 -7.26 13.95
C THR A 146 0.05 -6.85 15.11
N GLN A 147 1.23 -7.48 15.29
CA GLN A 147 2.19 -7.07 16.32
C GLN A 147 3.01 -5.85 15.93
N VAL A 148 3.38 -5.66 14.67
CA VAL A 148 4.01 -4.42 14.19
C VAL A 148 3.00 -3.29 14.24
N SER A 149 1.71 -3.53 13.93
CA SER A 149 0.63 -2.54 14.10
C SER A 149 0.29 -2.26 15.59
N LYS A 150 0.36 -3.27 16.48
CA LYS A 150 0.15 -3.12 17.95
C LYS A 150 1.39 -2.62 18.72
N GLN A 151 2.60 -2.87 18.24
CA GLN A 151 3.84 -2.31 18.79
C GLN A 151 4.10 -0.91 18.24
N MET A 152 3.69 -0.59 16.99
CA MET A 152 3.59 0.79 16.49
C MET A 152 2.55 1.64 17.26
N THR A 153 1.66 1.03 18.04
CA THR A 153 0.76 1.75 18.95
C THR A 153 1.23 1.76 20.41
N ALA A 154 2.28 1.02 20.78
CA ALA A 154 2.75 0.95 22.17
C ALA A 154 4.19 1.44 22.40
N THR A 155 5.06 1.44 21.39
CA THR A 155 6.42 1.99 21.53
C THR A 155 6.99 2.47 20.20
N GLU A 156 6.38 3.47 19.57
CA GLU A 156 7.07 4.40 18.69
C GLU A 156 6.11 5.53 18.34
N THR A 157 6.27 6.67 19.01
CA THR A 157 5.79 7.95 18.48
C THR A 157 6.55 8.18 17.18
N LYS A 158 6.07 7.63 16.04
CA LYS A 158 6.44 8.16 14.72
C LYS A 158 6.26 9.67 14.83
N PRO A 159 7.27 10.50 14.51
CA PRO A 159 7.10 11.93 14.65
C PRO A 159 5.94 12.34 13.76
N THR A 160 4.87 12.85 14.35
CA THR A 160 3.77 13.44 13.59
C THR A 160 4.39 14.49 12.68
N ILE A 161 4.37 14.26 11.37
CA ILE A 161 4.85 15.23 10.39
C ILE A 161 3.97 16.46 10.54
N ALA A 162 4.52 17.50 11.15
CA ALA A 162 3.82 18.71 11.52
C ALA A 162 4.52 19.92 10.91
N TYR A 163 3.81 21.05 10.89
CA TYR A 163 4.43 22.33 10.56
C TYR A 163 5.53 22.64 11.57
N ARG A 164 6.75 22.88 11.09
CA ARG A 164 7.90 23.30 11.88
C ARG A 164 8.67 24.40 11.17
N GLU A 165 9.58 25.04 11.88
CA GLU A 165 10.56 25.93 11.26
C GLU A 165 11.68 25.11 10.61
N TRP A 166 11.95 25.43 9.36
CA TRP A 166 13.04 24.91 8.54
C TRP A 166 14.06 26.01 8.33
N THR A 167 15.34 25.67 8.37
CA THR A 167 16.43 26.61 8.12
C THR A 167 17.05 26.30 6.76
N LEU A 168 16.72 27.14 5.78
CA LEU A 168 17.18 26.99 4.40
C LEU A 168 18.38 27.90 4.12
N ARG A 169 19.46 27.35 3.57
CA ARG A 169 20.65 28.09 3.13
C ARG A 169 20.57 28.38 1.64
N ALA A 170 20.42 29.65 1.30
CA ALA A 170 20.44 30.12 -0.08
C ALA A 170 21.36 31.34 -0.20
N LYS A 171 22.30 31.30 -1.16
CA LYS A 171 23.22 32.41 -1.46
C LYS A 171 23.97 32.95 -0.23
N GLY A 172 24.42 32.03 0.65
CA GLY A 172 25.17 32.37 1.86
C GLY A 172 24.35 33.00 2.98
N ARG A 173 23.01 32.98 2.89
CA ARG A 173 22.10 33.46 3.94
C ARG A 173 21.20 32.33 4.41
N GLU A 174 20.89 32.34 5.71
CA GLU A 174 19.92 31.45 6.32
C GLU A 174 18.53 32.11 6.26
N ILE A 175 17.55 31.33 5.80
CA ILE A 175 16.16 31.76 5.61
C ILE A 175 15.29 30.80 6.43
N PRO A 176 14.68 31.26 7.53
CA PRO A 176 13.72 30.46 8.27
C PRO A 176 12.40 30.38 7.47
N VAL A 177 11.83 29.17 7.37
CA VAL A 177 10.56 28.91 6.69
C VAL A 177 9.71 27.98 7.54
N THR A 178 8.49 28.40 7.89
CA THR A 178 7.54 27.52 8.55
C THR A 178 6.79 26.67 7.52
N ALA A 179 7.07 25.37 7.49
CA ALA A 179 6.54 24.47 6.48
C ALA A 179 6.37 23.05 7.02
N ILE A 180 5.58 22.25 6.29
CA ILE A 180 5.44 20.81 6.52
C ILE A 180 6.14 20.05 5.40
N PHE A 181 6.80 18.95 5.75
CA PHE A 181 7.39 18.03 4.77
C PHE A 181 6.28 17.35 3.95
N VAL A 182 6.44 17.31 2.62
CA VAL A 182 5.48 16.67 1.70
C VAL A 182 6.05 15.38 1.14
N LYS A 183 7.24 15.44 0.55
CA LYS A 183 7.94 14.29 -0.05
C LYS A 183 9.39 14.63 -0.38
N LYS A 184 10.20 13.62 -0.62
CA LYS A 184 11.53 13.72 -1.23
C LYS A 184 11.53 13.04 -2.61
N THR A 185 12.23 13.60 -3.57
CA THR A 185 12.45 12.97 -4.89
C THR A 185 13.86 13.27 -5.35
N GLY A 186 14.70 12.23 -5.46
CA GLY A 186 16.13 12.40 -5.73
C GLY A 186 16.80 13.29 -4.67
N SER A 187 17.52 14.32 -5.11
CA SER A 187 18.19 15.30 -4.24
C SER A 187 17.29 16.46 -3.79
N LYS A 188 15.97 16.39 -4.03
CA LYS A 188 15.03 17.47 -3.73
C LYS A 188 14.04 17.10 -2.63
N VAL A 189 13.80 18.05 -1.74
CA VAL A 189 12.83 18.00 -0.64
C VAL A 189 11.71 19.00 -0.94
N TYR A 190 10.46 18.54 -0.90
CA TYR A 190 9.28 19.35 -1.16
C TYR A 190 8.65 19.75 0.16
N LEU A 191 8.58 21.06 0.41
CA LEU A 191 8.02 21.64 1.63
C LEU A 191 6.79 22.49 1.28
N LYS A 192 5.70 22.33 2.03
CA LYS A 192 4.49 23.15 1.88
C LYS A 192 4.48 24.24 2.94
N ASP A 193 4.56 25.49 2.48
CA ASP A 193 4.56 26.68 3.32
C ASP A 193 3.24 26.82 4.09
N GLN A 194 3.30 27.12 5.39
CA GLN A 194 2.11 27.24 6.24
C GLN A 194 1.23 28.43 5.87
N LYS A 195 1.83 29.58 5.54
CA LYS A 195 1.11 30.84 5.31
C LYS A 195 0.43 30.88 3.94
N ARG A 196 1.11 30.36 2.91
CA ARG A 196 0.68 30.44 1.52
C ARG A 196 0.08 29.13 1.01
N GLY A 197 0.32 28.00 1.70
CA GLY A 197 -0.11 26.68 1.26
C GLY A 197 0.59 26.18 0.00
N ILE A 198 1.65 26.87 -0.46
CA ILE A 198 2.37 26.56 -1.69
C ILE A 198 3.48 25.56 -1.37
N THR A 199 3.56 24.49 -2.16
CA THR A 199 4.67 23.54 -2.11
C THR A 199 5.83 24.03 -2.98
N LYS A 200 7.04 24.04 -2.43
CA LYS A 200 8.27 24.39 -3.12
C LYS A 200 9.32 23.29 -2.94
N ASP A 201 10.18 23.11 -3.92
CA ASP A 201 11.32 22.20 -3.85
C ASP A 201 12.59 22.91 -3.40
N PHE A 202 13.36 22.24 -2.56
CA PHE A 202 14.66 22.67 -2.07
C PHE A 202 15.66 21.52 -2.22
N SER A 203 16.91 21.84 -2.55
CA SER A 203 17.96 20.81 -2.55
C SER A 203 18.23 20.34 -1.12
N VAL A 204 18.46 19.05 -0.90
CA VAL A 204 18.88 18.52 0.42
C VAL A 204 20.09 19.27 0.96
N SER A 205 21.02 19.68 0.07
CA SER A 205 22.20 20.47 0.44
C SER A 205 21.90 21.89 0.95
N MET A 206 20.68 22.40 0.76
CA MET A 206 20.24 23.69 1.29
C MET A 206 19.65 23.57 2.69
N LEU A 207 19.40 22.37 3.19
CA LEU A 207 18.83 22.16 4.52
C LEU A 207 19.91 22.30 5.59
N SER A 208 19.51 22.73 6.79
CA SER A 208 20.35 22.66 7.98
C SER A 208 20.64 21.21 8.39
N LYS A 209 21.60 21.01 9.29
CA LYS A 209 21.91 19.66 9.78
C LYS A 209 20.74 19.08 10.57
N GLU A 210 20.09 19.93 11.34
CA GLU A 210 18.94 19.65 12.18
C GLU A 210 17.72 19.25 11.35
N ASP A 211 17.51 19.89 10.19
CA ASP A 211 16.43 19.54 9.27
C ASP A 211 16.72 18.23 8.51
N ILE A 212 17.99 17.95 8.20
CA ILE A 212 18.40 16.66 7.65
C ILE A 212 18.18 15.55 8.68
N GLU A 213 18.52 15.79 9.95
CA GLU A 213 18.33 14.81 11.02
C GLU A 213 16.85 14.52 11.26
N TYR A 214 16.01 15.55 11.28
CA TYR A 214 14.55 15.40 11.29
C TYR A 214 14.04 14.56 10.12
N LEU A 215 14.52 14.79 8.90
CA LEU A 215 14.14 13.97 7.75
C LEU A 215 14.57 12.51 7.90
N ARG A 216 15.63 12.19 8.65
CA ARG A 216 15.98 10.80 8.99
C ARG A 216 15.04 10.23 10.05
N GLU A 217 14.66 11.03 11.06
CA GLU A 217 13.72 10.61 12.11
C GLU A 217 12.32 10.25 11.59
N ILE A 218 11.92 10.84 10.44
CA ILE A 218 10.65 10.53 9.78
C ILE A 218 10.80 9.58 8.57
N ASP A 219 11.95 8.89 8.46
CA ASP A 219 12.27 7.96 7.36
C ASP A 219 12.10 8.56 5.94
N ALA A 220 12.37 9.87 5.80
CA ALA A 220 12.22 10.62 4.56
C ALA A 220 13.52 10.81 3.76
N LEU A 221 14.67 10.32 4.27
CA LEU A 221 15.98 10.48 3.65
C LEU A 221 16.58 9.18 3.13
#